data_AF-A0A938J2Q4-F1
#
_entry.id   AF-A0A938J2Q4-F1
#
_cell.length_a   1.000
_cell.length_b   1.000
_cell.length_c   1.000
_cell.angle_alpha   90.00
_cell.angle_beta   90.00
_cell.angle_gamma   90.00
#
_symmetry.space_group_name_H-M   'P 1'
#
loop_
_entity.id
_entity.type
_entity.pdbx_description
1 polymer ?
#
loop_
_entity_poly.entity_id
_entity_poly.type
_entity_poly.pdbx_seq_one_letter_code
_entity_poly.pdbx_strand_id
1 'polypeptide(L)'
;MFDAVQGLVVLVLWGLFLVVKGYAFVDCIRRPTAAFPAVGRQSKVLWMILTGAALLTGLLPGMTLNIIGIAGTVASLIYLFDVRPKIREITGR
;
A
#
# COMPACT_ATOMS: atom_id res chain seq x y z
N MET A 1 8.55 9.88 -31.22
CA MET A 1 9.61 9.24 -30.41
C MET A 1 9.44 9.50 -28.92
N PHE A 2 9.28 10.76 -28.48
CA PHE A 2 9.06 11.11 -27.07
C PHE A 2 7.81 10.46 -26.44
N ASP A 3 6.73 10.32 -27.22
CA ASP A 3 5.47 9.74 -26.73
C ASP A 3 5.59 8.26 -26.33
N ALA A 4 6.39 7.50 -27.08
CA ALA A 4 6.67 6.09 -26.78
C ALA A 4 7.50 5.94 -25.50
N VAL A 5 8.50 6.81 -25.30
CA VAL A 5 9.32 6.81 -24.08
C VAL A 5 8.49 7.22 -22.87
N GLN A 6 7.64 8.24 -23.00
CA GLN A 6 6.74 8.69 -21.95
C GLN A 6 5.75 7.59 -21.54
N GLY A 7 5.14 6.90 -22.52
CA GLY A 7 4.24 5.78 -22.26
C GLY A 7 4.94 4.64 -21.50
N LEU A 8 6.18 4.32 -21.89
CA LEU A 8 6.97 3.27 -21.24
C LEU A 8 7.30 3.65 -19.79
N VAL A 9 7.70 4.90 -19.54
CA VAL A 9 7.97 5.41 -18.18
C VAL A 9 6.73 5.35 -17.30
N VAL A 10 5.58 5.80 -17.79
CA VAL A 10 4.31 5.76 -17.04
C VAL A 10 3.90 4.32 -16.73
N LEU A 11 4.07 3.40 -17.69
CA LEU A 11 3.71 1.99 -17.52
C LEU A 11 4.61 1.31 -16.47
N VAL A 12 5.92 1.58 -16.51
CA VAL A 12 6.87 1.09 -15.50
C VAL A 12 6.53 1.63 -14.12
N LEU A 13 6.29 2.94 -13.99
CA LEU A 13 5.91 3.55 -12.70
C LEU A 13 4.59 2.97 -12.17
N TRP A 14 3.59 2.82 -13.04
CA TRP A 14 2.31 2.23 -12.68
C TRP A 14 2.46 0.80 -12.14
N GLY A 15 3.23 -0.04 -12.84
CA GLY A 15 3.53 -1.39 -12.40
C GLY A 15 4.26 -1.43 -11.05
N LEU A 16 5.25 -0.55 -10.86
CA LEU A 16 6.01 -0.45 -9.61
C LEU A 16 5.11 -0.08 -8.42
N PHE A 17 4.26 0.94 -8.58
CA PHE A 17 3.31 1.33 -7.54
C PHE A 17 2.27 0.25 -7.25
N LEU A 18 1.79 -0.47 -8.28
CA LEU A 18 0.87 -1.58 -8.12
C LEU A 18 1.51 -2.72 -7.32
N VAL A 19 2.77 -3.07 -7.60
CA VAL A 19 3.52 -4.07 -6.84
C VAL A 19 3.65 -3.66 -5.37
N VAL A 20 3.99 -2.40 -5.07
CA VAL A 20 4.09 -1.92 -3.67
C VAL A 20 2.74 -1.99 -2.95
N LYS A 21 1.66 -1.54 -3.59
CA LYS A 21 0.30 -1.61 -3.03
C LYS A 21 -0.16 -3.05 -2.82
N GLY A 22 0.11 -3.91 -3.81
CA GLY A 22 -0.07 -5.36 -3.76
C GLY A 22 0.61 -5.99 -2.57
N TYR A 23 1.91 -5.71 -2.42
CA TYR A 23 2.72 -6.24 -1.34
C TYR A 23 2.22 -5.77 0.03
N ALA A 24 1.89 -4.48 0.18
CA ALA A 24 1.34 -3.95 1.42
C ALA A 24 0.02 -4.63 1.84
N PHE A 25 -0.89 -4.88 0.89
CA PHE A 25 -2.15 -5.57 1.16
C PHE A 25 -1.94 -7.03 1.54
N VAL A 26 -1.08 -7.75 0.82
CA VAL A 26 -0.76 -9.16 1.12
C VAL A 26 -0.08 -9.28 2.49
N ASP A 27 0.85 -8.39 2.82
CA ASP A 27 1.50 -8.34 4.14
C ASP A 27 0.46 -8.02 5.24
N CYS A 28 -0.49 -7.13 4.98
CA CYS A 28 -1.59 -6.82 5.89
C CYS A 28 -2.54 -7.98 6.15
N ILE A 29 -2.83 -8.81 5.14
CA ILE A 29 -3.63 -10.03 5.31
C ILE A 29 -2.86 -11.07 6.13
N ARG A 30 -1.58 -11.25 5.83
CA ARG A 30 -0.73 -12.28 6.47
C ARG A 30 -0.43 -12.00 7.94
N ARG A 31 -0.44 -10.74 8.39
CA ARG A 31 -0.13 -10.40 9.78
C ARG A 31 -1.28 -10.71 10.75
N PRO A 32 -0.99 -11.28 11.94
CA PRO A 32 -2.00 -11.67 12.91
C PRO A 32 -2.74 -10.47 13.50
N THR A 33 -4.06 -10.60 13.65
CA THR A 33 -4.98 -9.54 14.08
C THR A 33 -4.72 -9.04 15.50
N ALA A 34 -4.16 -9.89 16.36
CA ALA A 34 -3.85 -9.58 17.75
C ALA A 34 -2.67 -8.60 17.93
N ALA A 35 -1.82 -8.41 16.91
CA ALA A 35 -0.65 -7.52 17.00
C ALA A 35 -0.96 -6.05 16.66
N PHE A 36 -2.08 -5.78 15.98
CA PHE A 36 -2.46 -4.43 15.57
C PHE A 36 -2.92 -3.52 16.73
N PRO A 37 -3.72 -3.99 17.72
CA PRO A 37 -4.12 -3.17 18.86
C PRO A 37 -2.94 -2.72 19.73
N ALA A 38 -1.85 -3.49 19.73
CA ALA A 38 -0.65 -3.19 20.51
C ALA A 38 0.23 -2.10 19.89
N VAL A 39 0.13 -1.88 18.57
CA VAL A 39 0.96 -0.91 17.82
C VAL A 39 0.38 0.50 17.81
N GLY A 40 -0.93 0.64 17.99
CA GLY A 40 -1.60 1.93 18.07
C GLY A 40 -3.11 1.77 18.04
N ARG A 41 -3.84 2.82 18.43
CA ARG A 41 -5.32 2.90 18.54
C ARG A 41 -6.15 2.43 17.34
N GLN A 42 -5.53 2.02 16.22
CA GLN A 42 -6.18 1.70 14.95
C GLN A 42 -6.24 0.19 14.74
N SER A 43 -7.43 -0.31 14.43
CA SER A 43 -7.68 -1.75 14.25
C SER A 43 -7.10 -2.28 12.94
N LYS A 44 -6.85 -3.61 12.89
CA LYS A 44 -6.48 -4.31 11.64
C LYS A 44 -7.48 -4.06 10.51
N VAL A 45 -8.75 -3.90 10.85
CA VAL A 45 -9.84 -3.65 9.88
C VAL A 45 -9.59 -2.34 9.13
N LEU A 46 -9.20 -1.27 9.83
CA LEU A 46 -8.92 0.02 9.18
C LEU A 46 -7.71 -0.07 8.26
N TRP A 47 -6.62 -0.73 8.68
CA TRP A 47 -5.46 -0.94 7.81
C TRP A 47 -5.74 -1.83 6.60
N MET A 48 -6.60 -2.84 6.75
CA MET A 48 -7.06 -3.68 5.65
C MET A 48 -7.92 -2.90 4.66
N ILE A 49 -8.82 -2.03 5.14
CA ILE A 49 -9.61 -1.13 4.28
C ILE A 49 -8.69 -0.14 3.58
N LEU A 50 -7.72 0.44 4.27
CA LEU A 50 -6.79 1.44 3.72
C LEU A 50 -5.88 0.84 2.64
N THR A 51 -5.27 -0.31 2.91
CA THR A 51 -4.42 -1.04 1.95
C THR A 51 -5.23 -1.67 0.82
N GLY A 52 -6.46 -2.12 1.09
CA GLY A 52 -7.39 -2.62 0.07
C GLY A 52 -7.87 -1.51 -0.87
N ALA A 53 -8.25 -0.36 -0.34
CA ALA A 53 -8.58 0.83 -1.13
C ALA A 53 -7.37 1.32 -1.93
N ALA A 54 -6.17 1.32 -1.34
CA ALA A 54 -4.94 1.64 -2.04
C ALA A 54 -4.70 0.69 -3.22
N LEU A 55 -4.87 -0.62 -3.03
CA LEU A 55 -4.72 -1.62 -4.09
C LEU A 55 -5.75 -1.45 -5.20
N LEU A 56 -7.01 -1.20 -4.86
CA LEU A 56 -8.08 -0.90 -5.83
C LEU A 56 -7.72 0.32 -6.69
N THR A 57 -7.22 1.41 -6.08
CA THR A 57 -6.80 2.61 -6.84
C THR A 57 -5.59 2.35 -7.75
N GLY A 58 -4.75 1.36 -7.41
CA GLY A 58 -3.64 0.91 -8.26
C GLY A 58 -4.09 0.04 -9.43
N LEU A 59 -5.17 -0.73 -9.25
CA LEU A 59 -5.73 -1.61 -10.29
C LEU A 59 -6.49 -0.85 -11.38
N LEU A 60 -6.96 0.36 -11.07
CA LEU A 60 -7.64 1.26 -12.00
C LEU A 60 -6.65 2.27 -12.60
N PRO A 61 -6.07 2.04 -13.80
CA PRO A 61 -5.04 2.91 -14.38
C PRO A 61 -5.49 4.37 -14.57
N GLY A 62 -6.80 4.63 -14.74
CA GLY A 62 -7.37 5.98 -14.80
C GLY A 62 -7.47 6.70 -13.45
N MET A 63 -7.36 5.99 -12.33
CA MET A 63 -7.44 6.55 -10.96
C MET A 63 -6.09 6.52 -10.22
N THR A 64 -5.10 5.80 -10.73
CA THR A 64 -3.80 5.62 -10.08
C THR A 64 -2.99 6.92 -9.96
N LEU A 65 -3.12 7.83 -10.93
CA LEU A 65 -2.45 9.14 -10.94
C LEU A 65 -3.31 10.28 -10.37
N ASN A 66 -4.53 9.99 -9.94
CA ASN A 66 -5.39 10.98 -9.29
C ASN A 66 -4.97 11.15 -7.82
N ILE A 67 -5.41 12.23 -7.17
CA ILE A 67 -5.10 12.54 -5.75
C ILE A 67 -5.38 11.33 -4.85
N ILE A 68 -6.41 10.55 -5.17
CA ILE A 68 -6.81 9.33 -4.45
C ILE A 68 -5.77 8.21 -4.61
N GLY A 69 -5.22 8.04 -5.82
CA GLY A 69 -4.19 7.05 -6.10
C GLY A 69 -2.88 7.36 -5.39
N ILE A 70 -2.49 8.64 -5.34
CA ILE A 70 -1.34 9.13 -4.56
C ILE A 70 -1.58 8.93 -3.07
N ALA A 71 -2.76 9.31 -2.54
CA ALA A 71 -3.12 9.07 -1.15
C ALA A 71 -3.08 7.57 -0.79
N GLY A 72 -3.55 6.69 -1.68
CA GLY A 72 -3.44 5.24 -1.52
C GLY A 72 -2.00 4.74 -1.51
N THR A 73 -1.13 5.31 -2.35
CA THR A 73 0.32 5.02 -2.32
C THR A 73 0.92 5.43 -0.98
N VAL A 74 0.65 6.65 -0.52
CA VAL A 74 1.12 7.16 0.78
C VAL A 74 0.62 6.26 1.91
N ALA A 75 -0.65 5.87 1.91
CA ALA A 75 -1.21 4.92 2.87
C ALA A 75 -0.47 3.57 2.89
N SER A 76 -0.12 3.02 1.72
CA SER A 76 0.67 1.78 1.61
C SER A 76 2.10 1.97 2.13
N LEU A 77 2.73 3.12 1.87
CA LEU A 77 4.04 3.46 2.39
C LEU A 77 4.03 3.60 3.92
N ILE A 78 3.05 4.31 4.48
CA ILE A 78 2.90 4.44 5.94
C ILE A 78 2.69 3.06 6.56
N TYR A 79 1.89 2.19 5.94
CA TYR A 79 1.75 0.82 6.43
C TYR A 79 3.09 0.07 6.46
N LEU A 80 3.87 0.14 5.37
CA LEU A 80 5.15 -0.56 5.24
C LEU A 80 6.25 0.00 6.14
N PHE A 81 6.28 1.31 6.38
CA PHE A 81 7.36 1.96 7.12
C PHE A 81 7.02 2.33 8.56
N ASP A 82 5.74 2.49 8.91
CA ASP A 82 5.35 2.83 10.28
C ASP A 82 4.73 1.62 11.00
N VAL A 83 3.74 0.98 10.39
CA VAL A 83 2.99 -0.11 11.05
C VAL A 83 3.78 -1.41 11.05
N ARG A 84 4.38 -1.77 9.92
CA ARG A 84 5.15 -3.00 9.75
C ARG A 84 6.30 -3.13 10.77
N PRO A 85 7.19 -2.13 10.97
CA PRO A 85 8.25 -2.25 11.96
C PRO A 85 7.71 -2.30 13.38
N LYS A 86 6.74 -1.46 13.74
CA LYS A 86 6.14 -1.50 15.09
C LYS A 86 5.51 -2.86 15.42
N ILE A 87 4.83 -3.50 14.46
CA ILE A 87 4.29 -4.85 14.66
C ILE A 87 5.43 -5.86 14.89
N ARG A 88 6.56 -5.73 14.18
CA ARG A 88 7.72 -6.61 14.35
C ARG A 88 8.41 -6.40 15.69
N GLU A 89 8.53 -5.16 16.15
CA GLU A 89 9.09 -4.83 17.47
C GLU A 89 8.28 -5.48 18.60
N ILE A 90 6.94 -5.42 18.51
CA ILE A 90 6.07 -6.02 19.52
C ILE A 90 6.02 -7.54 19.41
N THR A 91 6.06 -8.09 18.19
CA THR A 91 5.96 -9.54 17.95
C THR A 91 7.31 -10.27 18.09
N GLY A 92 8.42 -9.54 18.16
CA GLY A 92 9.78 -10.10 18.31
C GLY A 92 10.26 -10.92 17.11
N ARG A 93 9.64 -10.78 15.93
CA ARG A 93 9.94 -11.48 14.66
C ARG A 93 9.81 -10.49 13.50
#